data_AF-A0A7S3SIM4-F1
#
_entry.id   AF-A0A7S3SIM4-F1
#
_cell.length_a   1.000
_cell.length_b   1.000
_cell.length_c   1.000
_cell.angle_alpha   90.00
_cell.angle_beta   90.00
_cell.angle_gamma   90.00
#
_symmetry.space_group_name_H-M   'P 1'
#
loop_
_entity.id
_entity.type
_entity.pdbx_description
1 polymer ?
#
loop_
_entity_poly.entity_id
_entity_poly.type
_entity_poly.pdbx_seq_one_letter_code
_entity_poly.pdbx_strand_id
1 'polypeptide(L)'
;PAELSLYIFFYVFMCAWLMEVVMAVGSFSTAYAAEHYFFVRGNRGDPMPSCAPFRGVAVGLVYHLGTFAWGSLVILVTGPTRAFLATVSEATKNSSCCARCIFSCCSCFIDLNRIFLRYWTRLA
;
A
#
# COMPACT_ATOMS: atom_id res chain seq x y z
N PRO A 1 -15.92 -30.53 0.31
CA PRO A 1 -15.79 -29.57 -0.83
C PRO A 1 -15.65 -28.12 -0.35
N ALA A 2 -16.53 -27.64 0.54
CA ALA A 2 -16.48 -26.26 1.06
C ALA A 2 -15.20 -25.93 1.85
N GLU A 3 -14.73 -26.86 2.69
CA GLU A 3 -13.47 -26.72 3.44
C GLU A 3 -12.26 -26.45 2.53
N LEU A 4 -12.14 -27.22 1.44
CA LEU A 4 -11.05 -27.05 0.47
C LEU A 4 -11.10 -25.67 -0.20
N SER A 5 -12.29 -25.18 -0.53
CA SER A 5 -12.49 -23.84 -1.09
C SER A 5 -12.07 -22.73 -0.12
N LEU A 6 -12.35 -22.90 1.18
CA LEU A 6 -11.96 -21.94 2.21
C LEU A 6 -10.44 -21.88 2.38
N TYR A 7 -9.76 -23.03 2.41
CA TYR A 7 -8.29 -23.06 2.46
C TYR A 7 -7.67 -22.40 1.24
N ILE A 8 -8.16 -22.68 0.03
CA ILE A 8 -7.66 -22.07 -1.19
C ILE A 8 -7.82 -20.55 -1.14
N PHE A 9 -9.01 -20.05 -0.75
CA PHE A 9 -9.25 -18.62 -0.62
C PHE A 9 -8.30 -17.98 0.40
N PHE A 10 -8.12 -18.61 1.56
CA PHE A 10 -7.20 -18.15 2.59
C PHE A 10 -5.76 -18.06 2.09
N TYR A 11 -5.25 -19.09 1.40
CA TYR A 11 -3.89 -19.07 0.87
C TYR A 11 -3.71 -18.00 -0.21
N VAL A 12 -4.67 -17.85 -1.13
CA VAL A 12 -4.61 -16.79 -2.16
C VAL A 12 -4.61 -15.41 -1.53
N PHE A 13 -5.50 -15.18 -0.55
CA PHE A 13 -5.57 -13.93 0.18
C PHE A 13 -4.26 -13.64 0.92
N MET A 14 -3.71 -14.62 1.64
CA MET A 14 -2.45 -14.46 2.38
C MET A 14 -1.27 -14.21 1.46
N CYS A 15 -1.18 -14.92 0.32
CA CYS A 15 -0.15 -14.67 -0.69
C CYS A 15 -0.24 -13.25 -1.24
N ALA A 16 -1.43 -12.80 -1.64
CA ALA A 16 -1.64 -11.45 -2.15
C ALA A 16 -1.30 -10.38 -1.09
N TRP A 17 -1.72 -10.60 0.15
CA TRP A 17 -1.42 -9.70 1.26
C TRP A 17 0.08 -9.62 1.57
N LEU A 18 0.77 -10.76 1.65
CA LEU A 18 2.21 -10.80 1.91
C LEU A 18 3.01 -10.15 0.78
N MET A 19 2.58 -10.25 -0.47
CA MET A 19 3.21 -9.53 -1.59
C MET A 19 3.13 -8.02 -1.39
N GLU A 20 1.98 -7.49 -0.97
CA GLU A 20 1.84 -6.06 -0.65
C GLU A 20 2.72 -5.64 0.54
N VAL A 21 2.87 -6.50 1.57
CA VAL A 21 3.80 -6.27 2.68
C VAL A 21 5.25 -6.18 2.18
N VAL A 22 5.68 -7.11 1.32
CA VAL A 22 7.04 -7.12 0.75
C VAL A 22 7.29 -5.87 -0.09
N MET A 23 6.31 -5.43 -0.89
CA MET A 23 6.40 -4.20 -1.67
C MET A 23 6.52 -2.95 -0.79
N ALA A 24 5.77 -2.90 0.31
CA ALA A 24 5.86 -1.81 1.29
C ALA A 24 7.24 -1.76 1.97
N VAL A 25 7.75 -2.91 2.42
CA VAL A 25 9.10 -3.01 3.01
C VAL A 25 10.18 -2.62 2.01
N GLY A 26 10.05 -3.02 0.75
CA GLY A 26 10.97 -2.64 -0.32
C GLY A 26 11.02 -1.12 -0.53
N SER A 27 9.85 -0.48 -0.59
CA SER A 27 9.74 0.98 -0.73
C SER A 27 10.29 1.74 0.49
N PHE A 28 10.09 1.20 1.70
CA PHE A 28 10.70 1.75 2.90
C PHE A 28 12.22 1.60 2.89
N SER A 29 12.74 0.42 2.53
CA SER A 29 14.18 0.14 2.49
C SER A 29 14.93 1.07 1.52
N THR A 30 14.35 1.37 0.36
CA THR A 30 14.94 2.30 -0.61
C THR A 30 14.90 3.74 -0.09
N ALA A 31 13.80 4.18 0.53
CA ALA A 31 13.71 5.50 1.16
C ALA A 31 14.71 5.65 2.31
N TYR A 32 14.84 4.63 3.17
CA TYR A 32 15.82 4.56 4.25
C TYR A 32 17.26 4.65 3.75
N ALA A 33 17.60 3.93 2.68
CA ALA A 33 18.92 4.01 2.08
C ALA A 33 19.19 5.39 1.48
N ALA A 34 18.19 6.03 0.87
CA ALA A 34 18.31 7.38 0.32
C ALA A 34 18.51 8.43 1.42
N GLU A 35 17.74 8.36 2.51
CA GLU A 35 17.92 9.21 3.69
C GLU A 35 19.35 9.11 4.21
N HIS A 36 19.84 7.88 4.44
CA HIS A 36 21.22 7.67 4.88
C HIS A 36 22.23 8.21 3.87
N TYR A 37 22.00 8.06 2.56
CA TYR A 37 22.90 8.57 1.54
C TYR A 37 23.02 10.10 1.54
N PHE A 38 21.91 10.81 1.63
CA PHE A 38 21.91 12.27 1.57
C PHE A 38 22.36 12.91 2.90
N PHE A 39 21.86 12.42 4.04
CA PHE A 39 22.08 13.05 5.34
C PHE A 39 23.41 12.66 6.01
N VAL A 40 23.90 11.43 5.81
CA VAL A 40 25.19 11.00 6.37
C VAL A 40 26.35 11.59 5.54
N ARG A 41 26.22 11.65 4.22
CA ARG A 41 27.21 12.25 3.32
C ARG A 41 27.30 13.77 3.47
N GLY A 42 26.17 14.44 3.75
CA GLY A 42 26.10 15.90 3.80
C GLY A 42 26.58 16.54 5.10
N ASN A 43 26.53 15.84 6.23
CA ASN A 43 26.62 16.51 7.54
C ASN A 43 27.70 15.98 8.51
N ARG A 44 28.24 14.76 8.30
CA ARG A 44 29.12 14.14 9.33
C ARG A 44 30.41 13.49 8.86
N GLY A 45 30.61 13.26 7.56
CA GLY A 45 31.78 12.51 7.09
C GLY A 45 31.84 11.07 7.64
N ASP A 46 30.75 10.60 8.26
CA ASP A 46 30.63 9.26 8.80
C ASP A 46 30.63 8.24 7.64
N PRO A 47 31.27 7.08 7.81
CA PRO A 47 31.30 6.06 6.79
C PRO A 47 29.87 5.58 6.48
N MET A 48 29.53 5.56 5.19
CA MET A 48 28.26 5.01 4.73
C MET A 48 28.12 3.57 5.26
N PRO A 49 27.00 3.22 5.93
CA PRO A 49 26.78 1.84 6.34
C PRO A 49 26.80 0.93 5.11
N SER A 50 27.74 -0.02 5.09
CA SER A 50 27.74 -1.09 4.10
C SER A 50 26.40 -1.81 4.17
N CYS A 51 25.77 -2.04 3.01
CA CYS A 51 24.45 -2.69 2.91
C CYS A 51 23.29 -1.92 3.56
N ALA A 52 23.24 -0.58 3.42
CA ALA A 52 22.14 0.26 3.91
C ALA A 52 20.71 -0.26 3.56
N PRO A 53 20.43 -0.82 2.37
CA PRO A 53 19.11 -1.38 2.07
C PRO A 53 18.74 -2.56 2.98
N PHE A 54 19.67 -3.49 3.24
CA PHE A 54 19.43 -4.64 4.11
C PHE A 54 19.21 -4.20 5.57
N ARG A 55 19.94 -3.18 6.02
CA ARG A 55 19.69 -2.56 7.32
C ARG A 55 18.29 -1.94 7.38
N GLY A 56 17.86 -1.27 6.32
CA GLY A 56 16.51 -0.74 6.18
C GLY A 56 15.43 -1.82 6.23
N VAL A 57 15.65 -2.98 5.60
CA VAL A 57 14.73 -4.13 5.72
C VAL A 57 14.65 -4.61 7.17
N ALA A 58 15.79 -4.81 7.85
CA ALA A 58 15.80 -5.25 9.23
C ALA A 58 15.10 -4.26 10.18
N VAL A 59 15.39 -2.97 10.06
CA VAL A 59 14.72 -1.90 10.83
C VAL A 59 13.23 -1.88 10.51
N GLY A 60 12.86 -1.97 9.23
CA GLY A 60 11.48 -2.02 8.80
C GLY A 60 10.72 -3.20 9.39
N LEU A 61 11.30 -4.40 9.39
CA LEU A 61 10.66 -5.61 9.92
C LEU A 61 10.59 -5.61 11.46
N VAL A 62 11.56 -5.04 12.16
CA VAL A 62 11.56 -5.03 13.63
C VAL A 62 10.65 -3.92 14.17
N TYR A 63 10.69 -2.72 13.58
CA TYR A 63 10.03 -1.54 14.14
C TYR A 63 8.76 -1.13 13.40
N HIS A 64 8.62 -1.44 12.11
CA HIS A 64 7.53 -0.96 11.27
C HIS A 64 6.64 -2.06 10.68
N LEU A 65 6.88 -3.34 11.01
CA LEU A 65 6.11 -4.46 10.47
C LEU A 65 4.62 -4.35 10.72
N GLY A 66 4.19 -3.90 11.91
CA GLY A 66 2.77 -3.70 12.20
C GLY A 66 2.13 -2.64 11.30
N THR A 67 2.88 -1.58 10.97
CA THR A 67 2.42 -0.52 10.07
C THR A 67 2.38 -1.02 8.62
N PHE A 68 3.36 -1.81 8.18
CA PHE A 68 3.34 -2.44 6.87
C PHE A 68 2.22 -3.46 6.73
N ALA A 69 1.99 -4.29 7.76
CA ALA A 69 0.92 -5.28 7.81
C ALA A 69 -0.46 -4.62 7.70
N TRP A 70 -0.69 -3.55 8.46
CA TRP A 70 -1.95 -2.80 8.40
C TRP A 70 -2.11 -2.03 7.08
N GLY A 71 -1.08 -1.32 6.64
CA GLY A 71 -1.12 -0.54 5.40
C GLY A 71 -1.34 -1.40 4.16
N SER A 72 -0.65 -2.54 4.07
CA SER A 72 -0.83 -3.52 2.99
C SER A 72 -2.22 -4.15 3.00
N LEU A 73 -2.81 -4.40 4.18
CA LEU A 73 -4.18 -4.91 4.27
C LEU A 73 -5.19 -3.90 3.72
N VAL A 74 -5.03 -2.61 4.06
CA VAL A 74 -5.86 -1.52 3.52
C VAL A 74 -5.71 -1.43 2.01
N ILE A 75 -4.48 -1.53 1.48
CA ILE A 75 -4.22 -1.51 0.03
C ILE A 75 -4.86 -2.71 -0.66
N LEU A 76 -4.74 -3.91 -0.09
CA LEU A 76 -5.32 -5.13 -0.66
C LEU A 76 -6.86 -5.06 -0.74
N VAL A 77 -7.52 -4.50 0.27
CA VAL A 77 -8.99 -4.35 0.28
C VAL A 77 -9.43 -3.22 -0.66
N THR A 78 -8.72 -2.09 -0.65
CA THR A 78 -9.11 -0.90 -1.43
C THR A 78 -8.67 -0.94 -2.89
N GLY A 79 -7.63 -1.70 -3.23
CA GLY A 79 -7.10 -1.83 -4.59
C GLY A 79 -8.16 -2.30 -5.61
N PRO A 80 -8.83 -3.44 -5.38
CA PRO A 80 -9.91 -3.92 -6.23
C PRO A 80 -11.07 -2.93 -6.34
N THR A 81 -11.44 -2.27 -5.23
CA THR A 81 -12.51 -1.26 -5.25
C THR A 81 -12.15 -0.07 -6.15
N ARG A 82 -10.88 0.37 -6.14
CA ARG A 82 -10.38 1.43 -7.03
C ARG A 82 -10.40 0.99 -8.50
N ALA A 83 -9.98 -0.23 -8.79
CA ALA A 83 -9.98 -0.77 -10.14
C ALA A 83 -11.40 -0.92 -10.70
N PHE A 84 -12.31 -1.46 -9.89
CA PHE A 84 -13.73 -1.60 -10.25
C PHE A 84 -14.41 -0.25 -10.48
N LEU A 85 -14.17 0.73 -9.62
CA LEU A 85 -14.74 2.06 -9.83
C LEU A 85 -14.12 2.77 -11.03
N ALA A 86 -12.86 2.53 -11.37
CA ALA A 86 -12.27 3.07 -12.60
C ALA A 86 -12.97 2.52 -13.85
N THR A 87 -13.26 1.21 -13.89
CA THR A 87 -13.95 0.59 -15.03
C THR A 87 -15.41 1.02 -15.11
N VAL A 88 -16.10 1.07 -13.96
CA VAL A 88 -17.50 1.51 -13.90
C VAL A 88 -17.60 3.01 -14.21
N SER A 89 -16.67 3.86 -13.76
CA SER A 89 -16.67 5.29 -14.10
C SER A 89 -16.70 5.52 -15.60
N GLU A 90 -15.94 4.71 -16.34
CA GLU A 90 -15.86 4.80 -17.79
C GLU A 90 -17.16 4.32 -18.46
N ALA A 91 -17.70 3.20 -17.99
CA ALA A 91 -18.96 2.64 -18.49
C ALA A 91 -20.19 3.50 -18.15
N THR A 92 -20.16 4.22 -17.03
CA THR A 92 -21.31 4.97 -16.48
C THR A 92 -21.45 6.36 -17.11
N LYS A 93 -20.49 6.80 -17.94
CA LYS A 93 -20.53 8.10 -18.65
C LYS A 93 -21.83 8.32 -19.45
N ASN A 94 -22.45 7.24 -19.94
CA ASN A 94 -23.68 7.28 -20.75
C ASN A 94 -24.89 6.60 -20.08
N SER A 95 -24.89 6.42 -18.75
CA SER A 95 -25.90 5.61 -18.04
C SER A 95 -26.96 6.41 -17.26
N SER A 96 -27.94 5.70 -16.69
CA SER A 96 -29.10 6.25 -15.98
C SER A 96 -28.74 6.93 -14.63
N CYS A 97 -29.62 7.83 -14.18
CA CYS A 97 -29.41 8.65 -12.97
C CYS A 97 -29.14 7.82 -11.70
N CYS A 98 -29.82 6.68 -11.53
CA CYS A 98 -29.62 5.80 -10.37
C CYS A 98 -28.22 5.16 -10.32
N ALA A 99 -27.67 4.77 -11.48
CA ALA A 99 -26.31 4.21 -11.54
C ALA A 99 -25.25 5.26 -11.15
N ARG A 100 -25.45 6.52 -11.54
CA ARG A 100 -24.58 7.64 -11.15
C ARG A 100 -24.63 7.93 -9.65
N CYS A 101 -25.79 7.76 -9.02
CA CYS A 101 -25.97 8.02 -7.59
C CYS A 101 -25.23 6.98 -6.72
N ILE A 102 -25.39 5.69 -7.02
CA ILE A 102 -24.65 4.61 -6.34
C ILE A 102 -23.14 4.77 -6.54
N PHE A 103 -22.72 5.15 -7.76
CA PHE A 103 -21.32 5.42 -8.08
C PHE A 103 -20.75 6.59 -7.25
N SER A 104 -21.53 7.66 -7.03
CA SER A 104 -21.10 8.80 -6.24
C SER A 104 -20.86 8.43 -4.76
N CYS A 105 -21.71 7.58 -4.18
CA CYS A 105 -21.53 7.10 -2.81
C CYS A 105 -20.30 6.19 -2.66
N CYS A 106 -20.02 5.32 -3.63
CA CYS A 106 -18.81 4.50 -3.59
C CYS A 106 -17.54 5.33 -3.84
N SER A 107 -17.65 6.40 -4.65
CA SER A 107 -16.54 7.32 -4.93
C SER A 107 -16.09 8.08 -3.69
N CYS A 108 -17.01 8.52 -2.81
CA CYS A 108 -16.63 9.27 -1.61
C CYS A 108 -15.79 8.45 -0.60
N PHE A 109 -16.04 7.14 -0.46
CA PHE A 109 -15.19 6.24 0.32
C PHE A 109 -13.78 6.10 -0.26
N ILE A 110 -13.65 6.14 -1.59
CA ILE A 110 -12.36 6.11 -2.27
C ILE A 110 -11.64 7.44 -2.17
N ASP A 111 -12.36 8.55 -2.25
CA ASP A 111 -11.79 9.88 -2.05
C ASP A 111 -11.28 10.05 -0.62
N LEU A 112 -12.00 9.54 0.39
CA LEU A 112 -11.51 9.48 1.76
C LEU A 112 -10.23 8.65 1.87
N ASN A 113 -10.15 7.48 1.22
CA ASN A 113 -8.92 6.68 1.17
C ASN A 113 -7.78 7.40 0.44
N ARG A 114 -8.06 8.10 -0.67
CA ARG A 114 -7.09 8.92 -1.40
C ARG A 114 -6.60 10.09 -0.55
N ILE A 115 -7.50 10.75 0.19
CA ILE A 115 -7.17 11.86 1.10
C ILE A 115 -6.31 11.33 2.24
N PHE A 116 -6.68 10.21 2.86
CA PHE A 116 -5.91 9.56 3.90
C PHE A 116 -4.49 9.22 3.41
N LEU A 117 -4.37 8.56 2.26
CA LEU A 117 -3.07 8.25 1.65
C LEU A 117 -2.26 9.53 1.36
N ARG A 118 -2.89 10.58 0.80
CA ARG A 118 -2.23 11.88 0.54
C ARG A 118 -1.72 12.54 1.82
N TYR A 119 -2.48 12.50 2.91
CA TYR A 119 -2.03 13.03 4.19
C TYR A 119 -0.81 12.26 4.70
N TRP A 120 -0.86 10.93 4.60
CA TRP A 120 0.24 10.08 5.00
C TRP A 120 1.52 10.34 4.17
N THR A 121 1.40 10.54 2.85
CA THR A 121 2.56 10.86 1.98
C THR A 121 3.09 12.28 2.17
N ARG A 122 2.36 13.18 2.83
CA ARG A 122 2.81 14.55 3.12
C ARG A 122 3.44 14.70 4.49
N LEU A 123 3.19 13.75 5.40
CA LEU A 123 3.78 13.70 6.74
C LEU A 123 5.04 12.82 6.82
N ALA A 124 5.21 11.89 5.87
CA ALA A 124 6.44 11.12 5.65
C ALA A 124 7.42 11.91 4.76
#